data_AF-A0A8D8FKF4-F1
#
_entry.id   AF-A0A8D8FKF4-F1
#
_cell.length_a   1.000
_cell.length_b   1.000
_cell.length_c   1.000
_cell.angle_alpha   90.00
_cell.angle_beta   90.00
_cell.angle_gamma   90.00
#
_symmetry.space_group_name_H-M   'P 1'
#
loop_
_entity.id
_entity.type
_entity.pdbx_description
1 polymer ?
#
loop_
_entity_poly.entity_id
_entity_poly.type
_entity_poly.pdbx_seq_one_letter_code
_entity_poly.pdbx_strand_id
1 'polypeptide(L)'
;MKRMESSGMAASGGSAGASGSGGRRMSAESGGSGQITLERLREMGKKNASARVHRELAVTGQSESLGLLLDYYLSPGRTITDAESIDWCKWLIAGGRTPGEFASIVRGYDNHAKCGLVWIPHVVAYRCRTCGISPCMSICRDCFKRGNHTDHDFNMFLSQAGGACDCG
;
A
#
# COMPACT_ATOMS: atom_id res chain seq x y z
N MET A 1 8.44 50.70 -4.44
CA MET A 1 9.17 51.06 -5.69
C MET A 1 9.65 49.75 -6.31
N LYS A 2 9.21 49.19 -7.44
CA LYS A 2 8.48 49.55 -8.68
C LYS A 2 7.18 48.68 -8.79
N ARG A 3 5.96 49.19 -9.09
CA ARG A 3 5.29 49.46 -10.41
C ARG A 3 5.40 48.30 -11.44
N MET A 4 4.30 47.55 -11.71
CA MET A 4 3.23 47.74 -12.76
C MET A 4 3.76 47.33 -14.16
N GLU A 5 3.10 46.59 -15.07
CA GLU A 5 1.71 46.48 -15.61
C GLU A 5 1.55 45.04 -16.21
N SER A 6 0.45 44.28 -16.16
CA SER A 6 -0.92 44.36 -16.73
C SER A 6 -1.06 44.46 -18.25
N SER A 7 -1.79 43.49 -18.85
CA SER A 7 -2.70 43.52 -20.04
C SER A 7 -2.59 42.19 -20.81
N GLY A 8 -3.61 41.52 -21.34
CA GLY A 8 -5.02 41.84 -21.60
C GLY A 8 -5.44 41.24 -22.97
N MET A 9 -6.70 40.80 -23.09
CA MET A 9 -7.49 40.45 -24.30
C MET A 9 -7.16 39.15 -25.07
N ALA A 10 -8.05 38.47 -25.81
CA ALA A 10 -9.52 38.39 -25.97
C ALA A 10 -9.76 37.28 -27.05
N ALA A 11 -10.69 36.33 -26.85
CA ALA A 11 -12.01 36.19 -27.50
C ALA A 11 -12.11 35.53 -28.90
N SER A 12 -13.22 34.78 -29.07
CA SER A 12 -13.90 34.30 -30.30
C SER A 12 -13.25 33.12 -31.05
N GLY A 13 -13.97 32.15 -31.63
CA GLY A 13 -15.39 31.91 -31.83
C GLY A 13 -15.56 30.63 -32.68
N GLY A 14 -16.80 30.17 -32.91
CA GLY A 14 -17.10 29.18 -33.95
C GLY A 14 -18.13 28.11 -33.55
N SER A 15 -19.32 28.21 -34.15
CA SER A 15 -20.49 27.34 -34.00
C SER A 15 -20.78 26.54 -35.28
N ALA A 16 -21.70 25.56 -35.16
CA ALA A 16 -22.38 24.74 -36.19
C ALA A 16 -21.55 23.61 -36.85
N GLY A 17 -22.08 22.42 -37.17
CA GLY A 17 -23.43 21.83 -37.10
C GLY A 17 -23.44 20.50 -37.89
N ALA A 18 -24.49 19.68 -37.69
CA ALA A 18 -24.97 18.56 -38.54
C ALA A 18 -24.02 17.36 -38.77
N SER A 19 -24.43 16.12 -39.07
CA SER A 19 -25.66 15.33 -39.06
C SER A 19 -25.21 13.88 -39.34
N GLY A 20 -26.07 12.89 -39.06
CA GLY A 20 -25.68 11.49 -38.86
C GLY A 20 -25.17 10.68 -40.05
N SER A 21 -24.71 9.46 -39.74
CA SER A 21 -24.98 8.27 -40.55
C SER A 21 -24.65 7.01 -39.73
N GLY A 22 -25.57 6.05 -39.74
CA GLY A 22 -25.49 4.81 -38.97
C GLY A 22 -24.34 3.91 -39.40
N GLY A 23 -23.55 3.48 -38.42
CA GLY A 23 -22.64 2.35 -38.52
C GLY A 23 -23.19 1.20 -37.70
N ARG A 24 -23.62 0.13 -38.37
CA ARG A 24 -23.89 -1.20 -37.80
C ARG A 24 -22.76 -1.55 -36.83
N ARG A 25 -23.06 -1.70 -35.53
CA ARG A 25 -22.16 -2.41 -34.61
C ARG A 25 -22.12 -3.86 -35.09
N MET A 26 -21.02 -4.22 -35.75
CA MET A 26 -20.63 -5.61 -35.91
C MET A 26 -20.45 -6.16 -34.49
N SER A 27 -21.31 -7.10 -34.10
CA SER A 27 -21.08 -7.93 -32.92
C SER A 27 -19.73 -8.60 -33.12
N ALA A 28 -18.73 -8.17 -32.34
CA ALA A 28 -17.51 -8.92 -32.22
C ALA A 28 -17.88 -10.24 -31.55
N GLU A 29 -17.99 -11.30 -32.34
CA GLU A 29 -17.94 -12.67 -31.83
C GLU A 29 -16.61 -12.84 -31.11
N SER A 30 -16.66 -12.72 -29.78
CA SER A 30 -15.54 -13.02 -28.91
C SER A 30 -15.32 -14.53 -28.93
N GLY A 31 -14.35 -14.96 -29.74
CA GLY A 31 -13.82 -16.31 -29.74
C GLY A 31 -13.48 -16.76 -28.32
N GLY A 32 -13.82 -18.02 -28.01
CA GLY A 32 -13.88 -18.57 -26.66
C GLY A 32 -12.65 -18.29 -25.80
N SER A 33 -12.79 -17.33 -24.89
CA SER A 33 -11.97 -17.27 -23.68
C SER A 33 -12.59 -18.25 -22.68
N GLY A 34 -11.95 -19.39 -22.44
CA GLY A 34 -12.34 -20.24 -21.32
C GLY A 34 -12.42 -19.38 -20.05
N GLN A 35 -13.57 -19.40 -19.38
CA GLN A 35 -13.82 -18.60 -18.19
C GLN A 35 -12.73 -18.90 -17.16
N ILE A 36 -12.16 -17.85 -16.56
CA ILE A 36 -11.12 -18.01 -15.54
C ILE A 36 -11.76 -18.60 -14.28
N THR A 37 -11.20 -19.68 -13.74
CA THR A 37 -11.70 -20.33 -12.52
C THR A 37 -10.64 -20.34 -11.42
N LEU A 38 -11.08 -20.53 -10.17
CA LEU A 38 -10.18 -20.64 -9.03
C LEU A 38 -9.17 -21.80 -9.19
N GLU A 39 -9.64 -22.94 -9.69
CA GLU A 39 -8.80 -24.13 -9.92
C GLU A 39 -7.70 -23.80 -10.91
N ARG A 40 -8.05 -23.11 -12.01
CA ARG A 40 -7.08 -22.72 -13.02
C ARG A 40 -6.04 -21.74 -12.46
N LEU A 41 -6.46 -20.79 -11.63
CA LEU A 41 -5.53 -19.85 -10.97
C LEU A 41 -4.59 -20.58 -10.02
N ARG A 42 -5.05 -21.60 -9.31
CA ARG A 42 -4.21 -22.43 -8.43
C ARG A 42 -3.21 -23.28 -9.22
N GLU A 43 -3.63 -23.87 -10.34
CA GLU A 43 -2.75 -24.63 -11.25
C GLU A 43 -1.62 -23.77 -11.83
N MET A 44 -1.90 -22.50 -12.13
CA MET A 44 -0.87 -21.55 -12.61
C MET A 44 0.24 -21.29 -11.58
N GLY A 45 -0.05 -21.55 -10.30
CA GLY A 45 0.82 -21.26 -9.17
C GLY A 45 0.80 -19.79 -8.76
N LYS A 46 1.17 -19.54 -7.49
CA LYS A 46 1.05 -18.23 -6.82
C LYS A 46 1.72 -17.10 -7.59
N LYS A 47 2.91 -17.36 -8.14
CA LYS A 47 3.69 -16.40 -8.94
C LYS A 47 2.93 -15.91 -10.16
N ASN A 48 2.48 -16.84 -11.01
CA ASN A 48 1.86 -16.50 -12.29
C ASN A 48 0.43 -15.98 -12.11
N ALA A 49 -0.32 -16.56 -11.17
CA ALA A 49 -1.65 -16.06 -10.81
C ALA A 49 -1.59 -14.61 -10.31
N SER A 50 -0.65 -14.30 -9.41
CA SER A 50 -0.49 -12.94 -8.89
C SER A 50 0.02 -11.95 -9.94
N ALA A 51 0.94 -12.38 -10.83
CA ALA A 51 1.39 -11.56 -11.96
C ALA A 51 0.25 -11.26 -12.94
N ARG A 52 -0.65 -12.23 -13.16
CA ARG A 52 -1.87 -12.05 -13.96
C ARG A 52 -2.80 -11.03 -13.32
N VAL A 53 -3.13 -11.20 -12.04
CA VAL A 53 -3.96 -10.25 -11.28
C VAL A 53 -3.39 -8.83 -11.36
N HIS A 54 -2.08 -8.68 -11.14
CA HIS A 54 -1.41 -7.39 -11.23
C HIS A 54 -1.56 -6.74 -12.61
N ARG A 55 -1.43 -7.53 -13.68
CA ARG A 55 -1.63 -7.06 -15.06
C ARG A 55 -3.07 -6.67 -15.35
N GLU A 56 -4.05 -7.46 -14.91
CA GLU A 56 -5.47 -7.15 -15.06
C GLU A 56 -5.79 -5.80 -14.41
N LEU A 57 -5.39 -5.62 -13.15
CA LEU A 57 -5.58 -4.36 -12.42
C LEU A 57 -4.86 -3.17 -13.07
N ALA A 58 -3.65 -3.35 -13.58
CA ALA A 58 -2.90 -2.29 -14.23
C ALA A 58 -3.56 -1.79 -15.53
N VAL A 59 -4.33 -2.65 -16.22
CA VAL A 59 -4.99 -2.33 -17.49
C VAL A 59 -6.41 -1.82 -17.29
N THR A 60 -7.20 -2.46 -16.42
CA THR A 60 -8.64 -2.21 -16.30
C THR A 60 -9.06 -1.62 -14.96
N GLY A 61 -8.16 -1.62 -13.96
CA GLY A 61 -8.50 -1.30 -12.57
C GLY A 61 -9.36 -2.36 -11.87
N GLN A 62 -9.68 -3.47 -12.55
CA GLN A 62 -10.55 -4.54 -12.04
C GLN A 62 -9.93 -5.91 -12.32
N SER A 63 -10.23 -6.92 -11.49
CA SER A 63 -9.74 -8.28 -11.70
C SER A 63 -10.73 -9.30 -11.15
N GLU A 64 -11.36 -10.05 -12.05
CA GLU A 64 -12.18 -11.22 -11.69
C GLU A 64 -11.31 -12.29 -11.02
N SER A 65 -10.07 -12.47 -11.50
CA SER A 65 -9.10 -13.38 -10.91
C SER A 65 -8.82 -13.06 -9.43
N LEU A 66 -8.71 -11.76 -9.10
CA LEU A 66 -8.53 -11.32 -7.72
C LEU A 66 -9.77 -11.64 -6.89
N GLY A 67 -10.97 -11.35 -7.40
CA GLY A 67 -12.23 -11.66 -6.71
C GLY A 67 -12.32 -13.13 -6.30
N LEU A 68 -12.13 -14.05 -7.26
CA LEU A 68 -12.15 -15.49 -7.01
C LEU A 68 -11.14 -15.94 -5.94
N LEU A 69 -9.92 -15.38 -5.97
CA LEU A 69 -8.89 -15.71 -4.98
C LEU A 69 -9.22 -15.17 -3.60
N LEU A 70 -9.69 -13.92 -3.49
CA LEU A 70 -10.06 -13.31 -2.21
C LEU A 70 -11.27 -14.00 -1.59
N ASP A 71 -12.31 -14.30 -2.37
CA ASP A 71 -13.51 -15.00 -1.91
C ASP A 71 -13.16 -16.36 -1.29
N TYR A 72 -12.18 -17.06 -1.85
CA TYR A 72 -11.71 -18.33 -1.31
C TYR A 72 -10.79 -18.15 -0.09
N TYR A 73 -9.66 -17.45 -0.26
CA TYR A 73 -8.60 -17.38 0.76
C TYR A 73 -8.94 -16.50 1.97
N LEU A 74 -9.86 -15.54 1.82
CA LEU A 74 -10.35 -14.70 2.91
C LEU A 74 -11.79 -15.05 3.32
N SER A 75 -12.30 -16.23 2.91
CA SER A 75 -13.62 -16.67 3.35
C SER A 75 -13.70 -16.75 4.88
N PRO A 76 -14.80 -16.27 5.52
CA PRO A 76 -14.96 -16.30 6.98
C PRO A 76 -14.89 -17.71 7.61
N GLY A 77 -15.08 -18.76 6.81
CA GLY A 77 -14.95 -20.15 7.26
C GLY A 77 -13.50 -20.63 7.44
N ARG A 78 -12.50 -19.85 6.99
CA ARG A 78 -11.08 -20.16 7.16
C ARG A 78 -10.54 -19.44 8.39
N THR A 79 -9.60 -20.09 9.08
CA THR A 79 -8.92 -19.44 10.20
C THR A 79 -8.02 -18.32 9.71
N ILE A 80 -7.98 -17.20 10.42
CA ILE A 80 -7.10 -16.07 10.08
C ILE A 80 -5.61 -16.44 10.12
N THR A 81 -5.27 -17.54 10.81
CA THR A 81 -3.92 -18.08 10.94
C THR A 81 -3.57 -19.15 9.89
N ASP A 82 -4.46 -19.42 8.92
CA ASP A 82 -4.20 -20.41 7.86
C ASP A 82 -2.97 -20.02 7.03
N ALA A 83 -1.91 -20.82 7.15
CA ALA A 83 -0.61 -20.50 6.55
C ALA A 83 -0.66 -20.39 5.02
N GLU A 84 -1.51 -21.19 4.37
CA GLU A 84 -1.63 -21.17 2.92
C GLU A 84 -2.35 -19.92 2.43
N SER A 85 -3.42 -19.50 3.09
CA SER A 85 -4.11 -18.23 2.80
C SER A 85 -3.19 -17.04 3.01
N ILE A 86 -2.43 -17.03 4.11
CA ILE A 86 -1.43 -15.99 4.39
C ILE A 86 -0.38 -15.94 3.27
N ASP A 87 0.11 -17.09 2.81
CA ASP A 87 1.10 -17.12 1.74
C ASP A 87 0.53 -16.63 0.40
N TRP A 88 -0.68 -17.04 0.03
CA TRP A 88 -1.38 -16.49 -1.16
C TRP A 88 -1.55 -14.97 -1.09
N CYS A 89 -1.97 -14.44 0.05
CA CYS A 89 -2.06 -12.99 0.25
C CYS A 89 -0.72 -12.28 0.05
N LYS A 90 0.38 -12.84 0.56
CA LYS A 90 1.73 -12.27 0.34
C LYS A 90 2.10 -12.22 -1.14
N TRP A 91 1.79 -13.27 -1.91
CA TRP A 91 2.05 -13.32 -3.35
C TRP A 91 1.19 -12.31 -4.13
N LEU A 92 -0.09 -12.16 -3.77
CA LEU A 92 -1.00 -11.18 -4.36
C LEU A 92 -0.50 -9.75 -4.13
N ILE A 93 -0.11 -9.42 -2.89
CA ILE A 93 0.48 -8.12 -2.54
C ILE A 93 1.78 -7.88 -3.33
N ALA A 94 2.61 -8.92 -3.50
CA ALA A 94 3.87 -8.83 -4.24
C ALA A 94 3.68 -8.75 -5.77
N GLY A 95 2.46 -8.85 -6.29
CA GLY A 95 2.14 -8.69 -7.72
C GLY A 95 2.87 -9.69 -8.63
N GLY A 96 3.15 -10.90 -8.12
CA GLY A 96 3.89 -11.92 -8.87
C GLY A 96 5.42 -11.87 -8.72
N ARG A 97 5.95 -10.95 -7.93
CA ARG A 97 7.31 -11.07 -7.37
C ARG A 97 7.27 -12.02 -6.18
N THR A 98 8.41 -12.57 -5.79
CA THR A 98 8.48 -13.27 -4.50
C THR A 98 8.23 -12.27 -3.36
N PRO A 99 7.63 -12.70 -2.23
CA PRO A 99 7.45 -11.82 -1.08
C PRO A 99 8.77 -11.20 -0.57
N GLY A 100 9.89 -11.91 -0.69
CA GLY A 100 11.22 -11.41 -0.31
C GLY A 100 11.75 -10.29 -1.21
N GLU A 101 11.57 -10.42 -2.52
CA GLU A 101 11.90 -9.36 -3.48
C GLU A 101 11.04 -8.12 -3.25
N PHE A 102 9.72 -8.30 -3.09
CA PHE A 102 8.80 -7.20 -2.82
C PHE A 102 9.16 -6.48 -1.51
N ALA A 103 9.43 -7.22 -0.43
CA ALA A 103 9.86 -6.64 0.83
C ALA A 103 11.17 -5.83 0.69
N SER A 104 12.09 -6.27 -0.17
CA SER A 104 13.34 -5.54 -0.42
C SER A 104 13.11 -4.24 -1.21
N ILE A 105 12.19 -4.26 -2.17
CA ILE A 105 11.76 -3.07 -2.90
C ILE A 105 11.10 -2.06 -1.95
N VAL A 106 10.16 -2.54 -1.11
CA VAL A 106 9.47 -1.70 -0.13
C VAL A 106 10.44 -1.08 0.86
N ARG A 107 11.42 -1.84 1.36
CA ARG A 107 12.51 -1.30 2.19
C ARG A 107 13.36 -0.25 1.48
N GLY A 108 13.53 -0.34 0.16
CA GLY A 108 14.20 0.71 -0.61
C GLY A 108 13.46 2.05 -0.67
N TYR A 109 12.15 2.05 -0.37
CA TYR A 109 11.37 3.29 -0.20
C TYR A 109 11.40 3.82 1.24
N ASP A 110 11.92 3.05 2.20
CA ASP A 110 12.09 3.48 3.58
C ASP A 110 13.32 4.39 3.73
N ASN A 111 13.25 5.54 3.05
CA ASN A 111 14.26 6.61 3.15
C ASN A 111 14.00 7.52 4.36
N HIS A 112 13.07 7.14 5.25
CA HIS A 112 12.78 7.95 6.41
C HIS A 112 13.91 7.79 7.43
N ALA A 113 14.42 8.91 7.93
CA ALA A 113 15.32 8.95 9.10
C ALA A 113 14.63 8.50 10.41
N LYS A 114 13.47 7.83 10.31
CA LYS A 114 12.65 7.36 11.41
C LYS A 114 13.07 5.97 11.83
N CYS A 115 12.96 5.71 13.12
CA CYS A 115 13.33 4.39 13.67
C CYS A 115 12.36 3.29 13.26
N GLY A 116 11.04 3.57 13.25
CA GLY A 116 10.01 2.60 12.86
C GLY A 116 9.86 1.36 13.75
N LEU A 117 10.64 1.22 14.84
CA LEU A 117 10.56 0.05 15.72
C LEU A 117 9.17 -0.02 16.37
N VAL A 118 8.45 -1.11 16.12
CA VAL A 118 7.17 -1.44 16.79
C VAL A 118 7.42 -2.49 17.86
N TRP A 119 6.76 -2.37 19.00
CA TRP A 119 6.85 -3.30 20.11
C TRP A 119 5.48 -3.75 20.61
N ILE A 120 5.48 -4.90 21.29
CA ILE A 120 4.36 -5.46 22.06
C ILE A 120 4.46 -4.99 23.54
N PRO A 121 3.48 -5.31 24.41
CA PRO A 121 3.59 -5.01 25.84
C PRO A 121 4.85 -5.63 26.48
N HIS A 122 5.27 -5.07 27.61
CA HIS A 122 6.44 -5.48 28.39
C HIS A 122 7.80 -5.21 27.73
N VAL A 123 7.88 -4.17 26.89
CA VAL A 123 9.14 -3.68 26.32
C VAL A 123 9.57 -2.40 27.05
N VAL A 124 10.88 -2.27 27.32
CA VAL A 124 11.44 -1.06 27.94
C VAL A 124 11.52 0.05 26.91
N ALA A 125 10.85 1.17 27.20
CA ALA A 125 10.83 2.38 26.39
C ALA A 125 11.19 3.60 27.23
N TYR A 126 11.49 4.70 26.55
CA TYR A 126 11.92 5.95 27.17
C TYR A 126 10.98 7.08 26.77
N ARG A 127 10.59 7.90 27.73
CA ARG A 127 9.84 9.14 27.51
C ARG A 127 10.68 10.30 28.00
N CYS A 128 11.18 11.10 27.08
CA CYS A 128 11.86 12.35 27.41
C CYS A 128 10.85 13.48 27.37
N ARG A 129 10.50 14.03 28.55
CA ARG A 129 9.54 15.13 28.71
C ARG A 129 10.10 16.45 28.18
N THR A 130 11.42 16.59 28.14
CA THR A 130 12.10 17.74 27.54
C THR A 130 12.03 17.73 26.01
N CYS A 131 12.20 16.57 25.37
CA CYS A 131 12.16 16.46 23.89
C CYS A 131 10.74 16.26 23.34
N GLY A 132 9.85 15.64 24.12
CA GLY A 132 8.54 15.24 23.66
C GLY A 132 7.60 16.43 23.43
N ILE A 133 6.88 16.40 22.31
CA ILE A 133 5.80 17.35 21.98
C ILE A 133 4.50 16.95 22.69
N SER A 134 4.33 15.66 23.00
CA SER A 134 3.17 15.15 23.75
C SER A 134 3.57 14.20 24.87
N PRO A 135 2.74 14.07 25.92
CA PRO A 135 2.97 13.13 27.01
C PRO A 135 2.96 11.66 26.59
N CYS A 136 2.49 11.32 25.39
CA CYS A 136 2.44 9.94 24.90
C CYS A 136 3.71 9.53 24.14
N MET A 137 4.54 10.50 23.73
CA MET A 137 5.70 10.23 22.89
C MET A 137 6.72 9.36 23.62
N SER A 138 7.17 8.32 22.94
CA SER A 138 8.07 7.30 23.48
C SER A 138 9.05 6.83 22.42
N ILE A 139 10.32 6.71 22.79
CA ILE A 139 11.38 6.21 21.91
C ILE A 139 11.97 4.91 22.44
N CYS A 140 12.49 4.09 21.53
CA CYS A 140 13.14 2.84 21.88
C CYS A 140 14.47 3.09 22.58
N ARG A 141 15.00 2.05 23.25
CA ARG A 141 16.30 2.09 23.92
C ARG A 141 17.42 2.60 23.03
N ASP A 142 17.47 2.11 21.80
CA ASP A 142 18.58 2.41 20.90
C ASP A 142 18.55 3.87 20.44
N CYS A 143 17.36 4.41 20.17
CA CYS A 143 17.20 5.82 19.82
C CYS A 143 17.50 6.73 21.00
N PHE A 144 17.05 6.38 22.21
CA PHE A 144 17.40 7.15 23.41
C PHE A 144 18.91 7.16 23.64
N LYS A 145 19.59 6.01 23.54
CA LYS A 145 21.04 5.93 23.75
C LYS A 145 21.88 6.61 22.67
N ARG A 146 21.40 6.66 21.42
CA ARG A 146 22.08 7.36 20.31
C ARG A 146 21.78 8.85 20.28
N GLY A 147 20.68 9.30 20.89
CA GLY A 147 20.33 10.71 21.02
C GLY A 147 21.06 11.40 22.17
N ASN A 148 21.04 12.73 22.19
CA ASN A 148 21.50 13.50 23.33
C ASN A 148 20.32 13.84 24.25
N HIS A 149 20.29 13.22 25.43
CA HIS A 149 19.33 13.49 26.50
C HIS A 149 20.04 13.91 27.80
N THR A 150 21.24 14.48 27.69
CA THR A 150 22.01 14.97 28.84
C THR A 150 21.22 16.09 29.52
N ASP A 151 21.06 16.01 30.83
CA ASP A 151 20.31 16.97 31.67
C ASP A 151 18.83 17.16 31.30
N HIS A 152 18.25 16.21 30.55
CA HIS A 152 16.83 16.22 30.24
C HIS A 152 16.01 15.53 31.33
N ASP A 153 14.76 15.95 31.48
CA ASP A 153 13.77 15.20 32.26
C ASP A 153 13.24 14.03 31.42
N PHE A 154 13.56 12.81 31.83
CA PHE A 154 13.05 11.61 31.20
C PHE A 154 12.68 10.54 32.23
N ASN A 155 11.85 9.60 31.79
CA ASN A 155 11.65 8.35 32.50
C ASN A 155 11.92 7.15 31.58
N MET A 156 12.30 6.06 32.21
CA MET A 156 12.34 4.73 31.60
C MET A 156 11.14 3.96 32.16
N PHE A 157 10.35 3.36 31.29
CA PHE A 157 9.14 2.65 31.70
C PHE A 157 9.00 1.32 30.94
N LEU A 158 8.26 0.39 31.55
CA LEU A 158 7.86 -0.86 30.92
C LEU A 158 6.51 -0.66 30.23
N SER A 159 6.45 -0.87 28.92
CA SER A 159 5.23 -0.67 28.14
C SER A 159 4.10 -1.57 28.65
N GLN A 160 2.91 -1.00 28.89
CA GLN A 160 1.72 -1.77 29.27
C GLN A 160 0.92 -2.24 28.06
N ALA A 161 1.14 -1.58 26.91
CA ALA A 161 0.51 -1.84 25.63
C ALA A 161 1.58 -1.90 24.53
N GLY A 162 1.18 -2.33 23.33
CA GLY A 162 2.01 -2.16 22.14
C GLY A 162 2.24 -0.68 21.82
N GLY A 163 3.28 -0.40 21.04
CA GLY A 163 3.64 0.97 20.64
C GLY A 163 4.70 1.00 19.56
N ALA A 164 5.07 2.20 19.12
CA ALA A 164 6.11 2.42 18.12
C ALA A 164 7.06 3.53 18.57
N CYS A 165 8.30 3.48 18.10
CA CYS A 165 9.31 4.48 18.39
C CYS A 165 9.04 5.78 17.62
N ASP A 166 8.92 6.90 18.33
CA ASP A 166 8.71 8.24 17.76
C ASP A 166 10.00 8.95 17.30
N CYS A 167 11.08 8.21 17.06
CA CYS A 167 12.36 8.81 16.68
C CYS A 167 12.39 9.04 15.16
N GLY A 168 12.84 10.24 14.75
CA GLY A 168 12.86 10.77 13.37
C GLY A 168 11.57 11.48 12.96
#